data_AF-A0A377TQ18-F1
#
_entry.id   AF-A0A377TQ18-F1
#
_cell.length_a   1.000
_cell.length_b   1.000
_cell.length_c   1.000
_cell.angle_alpha   90.00
_cell.angle_beta   90.00
_cell.angle_gamma   90.00
#
_symmetry.space_group_name_H-M   'P 1'
#
loop_
_entity.id
_entity.type
_entity.pdbx_description
1 polymer ?
#
loop_
_entity_poly.entity_id
_entity_poly.type
_entity_poly.pdbx_seq_one_letter_code
_entity_poly.pdbx_strand_id
1 'polypeptide(L)' 'MEVYTGEKSTHVYGQDVWLPAETLDLIRDYRVAIKGPLTTPVGGGIRSLNVALRQELDLYVCLRPVRYYQGTRARLSTRN' A
#
# COMPACT_ATOMS: atom_id res chain seq x y z
N MET A 1 -1.55 16.54 5.29
CA MET A 1 -0.19 16.30 4.76
C MET A 1 -0.29 15.14 3.77
N GLU A 2 0.33 15.26 2.60
CA GLU A 2 0.45 14.17 1.63
C GLU A 2 1.93 13.73 1.56
N VAL A 3 2.18 12.42 1.47
CA VAL A 3 3.52 11.83 1.30
C VAL A 3 3.49 10.89 0.09
N TYR A 4 4.64 10.65 -0.55
CA TYR A 4 4.67 10.05 -1.88
C TYR A 4 5.40 8.69 -1.92
N THR A 5 4.83 7.75 -2.66
CA THR A 5 5.44 6.46 -3.02
C THR A 5 4.80 5.95 -4.32
N GLY A 6 5.45 5.01 -5.01
CA GLY A 6 5.00 4.48 -6.30
C GLY A 6 5.24 5.45 -7.45
N GLU A 7 4.47 5.33 -8.52
CA GLU A 7 4.59 6.15 -9.73
C GLU A 7 4.52 7.66 -9.43
N LYS A 8 3.65 8.09 -8.52
CA LYS A 8 3.58 9.52 -8.14
C LYS A 8 4.91 10.01 -7.54
N SER A 9 5.65 9.15 -6.84
CA SER A 9 6.96 9.50 -6.28
C SER A 9 8.01 9.72 -7.38
N THR A 10 7.96 8.96 -8.48
CA THR A 10 8.96 9.11 -9.54
C THR A 10 8.84 10.45 -10.28
N HIS A 11 7.63 11.01 -10.31
CA HIS A 11 7.40 12.36 -10.85
C HIS A 11 7.81 13.48 -9.89
N VAL A 12 7.78 13.25 -8.58
CA VAL A 12 8.07 14.27 -7.56
C VAL A 12 9.56 14.29 -7.18
N TYR A 13 10.16 13.12 -6.97
CA TYR A 13 11.53 12.97 -6.46
C TYR A 13 12.54 12.49 -7.51
N GLY A 14 12.08 12.06 -8.69
CA GLY A 14 12.94 11.60 -9.79
C GLY A 14 12.70 10.15 -10.20
N GLN A 15 13.13 9.80 -11.41
CA GLN A 15 12.64 8.65 -12.18
C GLN A 15 12.79 7.28 -11.47
N ASP A 16 13.81 7.11 -10.63
CA ASP A 16 14.08 5.86 -9.91
C ASP A 16 13.72 5.91 -8.41
N VAL A 17 13.07 6.98 -7.96
CA VAL A 17 12.69 7.17 -6.55
C VAL A 17 11.27 6.65 -6.31
N TRP A 18 11.14 5.34 -6.10
CA TRP A 18 9.85 4.67 -5.89
C TRP A 18 9.36 4.66 -4.43
N LEU A 19 10.29 4.59 -3.48
CA LEU A 19 10.01 4.60 -2.04
C LEU A 19 11.04 5.51 -1.34
N PRO A 20 10.75 6.82 -1.23
CA PRO A 20 11.61 7.76 -0.50
C PRO A 20 11.75 7.37 0.97
N ALA A 21 12.95 7.54 1.54
CA ALA A 21 13.19 7.33 2.97
C ALA A 21 12.33 8.28 3.83
N GLU A 22 12.15 9.53 3.37
CA GLU A 22 11.28 10.52 4.02
C GLU A 22 9.86 9.99 4.27
N THR A 23 9.28 9.27 3.29
CA THR A 23 7.95 8.67 3.45
C THR A 23 7.92 7.63 4.57
N LEU A 24 8.97 6.83 4.73
CA LEU A 24 9.06 5.86 5.83
C LEU A 24 9.20 6.55 7.18
N ASP A 25 10.02 7.59 7.25
CA ASP A 25 10.27 8.33 8.49
C ASP A 25 9.01 9.06 8.96
N LEU A 26 8.30 9.72 8.05
CA LEU A 26 7.02 10.35 8.35
C LEU A 26 5.98 9.31 8.83
N ILE A 27 5.90 8.12 8.22
CA ILE A 27 4.99 7.08 8.70
C ILE A 27 5.37 6.61 10.10
N ARG A 28 6.68 6.49 10.42
CA ARG A 28 7.15 6.13 11.76
C ARG A 28 6.83 7.20 12.79
N ASP A 29 6.96 8.48 12.43
CA ASP A 29 6.69 9.60 13.33
C ASP A 29 5.20 9.78 13.60
N TYR A 30 4.38 9.77 12.55
CA TYR A 30 2.93 9.98 12.65
C TYR A 30 2.14 8.73 13.04
N ARG A 31 2.76 7.53 13.00
CA ARG A 31 2.24 6.21 13.41
C ARG A 31 1.09 5.64 12.57
N VAL A 32 0.19 6.49 12.07
CA VAL A 32 -1.00 6.08 11.32
C VAL A 32 -0.95 6.73 9.94
N ALA A 33 -1.02 5.90 8.90
CA ALA A 33 -1.08 6.34 7.52
C ALA A 33 -2.10 5.53 6.73
N ILE A 34 -2.71 6.15 5.73
CA ILE A 34 -3.56 5.51 4.74
C ILE A 34 -2.92 5.67 3.37
N LYS A 35 -3.01 4.63 2.53
CA LYS A 35 -2.49 4.67 1.16
C LYS A 35 -3.50 4.14 0.16
N GLY A 36 -3.43 4.67 -1.06
CA GLY A 36 -4.09 4.09 -2.22
C GLY A 36 -3.45 2.78 -2.69
N PRO A 37 -3.94 2.19 -3.80
CA PRO A 37 -3.20 1.14 -4.50
C PRO A 37 -1.87 1.70 -5.03
N LEU A 38 -0.83 0.86 -5.05
CA LEU A 38 0.50 1.26 -5.51
C LEU A 38 0.93 0.39 -6.70
N THR A 39 1.25 1.03 -7.81
CA THR A 39 1.87 0.39 -8.98
C THR A 39 3.30 0.01 -8.65
N THR A 40 3.65 -1.27 -8.84
CA THR A 40 5.05 -1.74 -8.79
C THR A 40 5.48 -2.04 -10.22
N PRO A 41 6.61 -1.49 -10.71
CA PRO A 41 7.08 -1.77 -12.07
C PRO A 41 7.44 -3.25 -12.21
N VAL A 42 6.99 -3.87 -13.30
CA VAL A 42 7.28 -5.28 -13.61
C VAL A 42 8.65 -5.36 -14.29
N GLY A 43 9.51 -6.29 -13.86
CA GLY A 43 10.81 -6.56 -14.50
C GLY A 43 11.97 -5.67 -14.06
N GLY A 44 11.75 -4.66 -13.22
CA GLY A 44 12.80 -3.72 -12.77
C GLY A 44 13.63 -4.16 -11.55
N GLY A 45 13.54 -5.42 -11.13
CA GLY A 45 14.29 -5.94 -9.96
C GLY A 45 13.85 -5.41 -8.59
N ILE A 46 12.82 -4.55 -8.54
CA ILE A 46 12.29 -3.98 -7.29
C ILE A 46 11.25 -4.94 -6.69
N ARG A 47 11.37 -5.26 -5.40
CA ARG A 47 10.34 -5.99 -4.66
C ARG A 47 9.04 -5.18 -4.64
N SER A 48 7.90 -5.85 -4.45
CA SER A 48 6.61 -5.17 -4.31
C SER A 48 6.69 -4.03 -3.29
N LEU A 49 6.29 -2.82 -3.68
CA LEU A 49 6.31 -1.65 -2.79
C LEU A 49 5.46 -1.86 -1.53
N ASN A 50 4.34 -2.58 -1.66
CA ASN A 50 3.50 -2.92 -0.52
C ASN A 50 4.20 -3.90 0.45
N VAL A 51 5.05 -4.79 -0.07
CA VAL A 51 5.85 -5.71 0.76
C VAL A 51 6.99 -4.94 1.41
N ALA A 52 7.70 -4.10 0.64
CA ALA A 52 8.79 -3.25 1.16
C ALA A 52 8.29 -2.37 2.31
N LEU A 53 7.18 -1.64 2.13
CA LEU A 53 6.58 -0.82 3.19
C LEU A 53 6.32 -1.61 4.48
N ARG A 54 5.78 -2.84 4.38
CA ARG A 54 5.52 -3.66 5.57
C ARG A 54 6.79 -4.16 6.23
N GLN A 55 7.81 -4.52 5.44
CA GLN A 55 9.09 -4.99 5.94
C GLN A 55 9.86 -3.86 6.63
N GLU A 56 9.97 -2.69 5.99
CA GLU A 56 10.71 -1.54 6.51
C GLU A 56 10.06 -0.90 7.75
N LEU A 57 8.74 -0.99 7.87
CA LEU A 57 7.99 -0.46 9.01
C LEU A 57 7.64 -1.53 10.06
N ASP A 58 8.12 -2.76 9.88
CA ASP A 58 7.83 -3.92 10.74
C ASP A 58 6.32 -4.14 11.00
N LEU A 59 5.50 -3.96 9.95
CA LEU A 59 4.05 -4.16 10.00
C LEU A 59 3.73 -5.65 9.82
N TYR A 60 4.03 -6.43 10.85
CA TYR A 60 3.97 -7.89 10.82
C TYR A 60 2.55 -8.46 10.65
N VAL A 61 1.50 -7.71 10.99
CA VAL A 61 0.09 -8.15 10.83
C VAL A 61 -0.53 -7.58 9.54
N CYS A 62 -0.95 -8.48 8.65
CA CYS A 62 -1.84 -8.15 7.53
C CYS A 62 -3.30 -8.47 7.86
N LEU A 63 -3.96 -7.61 8.66
CA LEU A 63 -5.35 -7.82 9.07
C LEU A 63 -6.33 -7.48 7.92
N ARG A 64 -7.25 -8.40 7.61
CA ARG A 64 -8.26 -8.24 6.55
C ARG A 64 -9.64 -8.71 7.03
N PRO A 65 -10.43 -7.84 7.69
CA PRO A 65 -11.79 -8.20 8.09
C PRO A 65 -12.67 -8.50 6.87
N VAL A 66 -13.39 -9.61 6.90
CA VAL A 66 -14.33 -10.01 5.84
C VAL A 66 -15.72 -10.12 6.46
N ARG A 67 -16.67 -9.32 5.96
CA ARG A 67 -18.08 -9.38 6.35
C ARG A 67 -18.97 -9.28 5.11
N TYR A 68 -20.12 -9.95 5.16
CA TYR A 68 -21.14 -9.79 4.13
C TYR A 68 -21.92 -8.48 4.33
N TYR A 69 -22.20 -7.81 3.22
CA TYR A 69 -23.07 -6.63 3.17
C TYR A 69 -24.35 -7.00 2.43
N GLN A 70 -25.50 -6.82 3.08
CA GLN A 70 -26.82 -7.14 2.52
C GLN A 70 -27.00 -6.45 1.16
N GLY A 71 -27.51 -7.19 0.18
CA GLY A 71 -27.67 -6.71 -1.21
C GLY A 71 -26.46 -6.92 -2.11
N THR A 72 -25.30 -7.30 -1.57
CA THR A 72 -24.13 -7.67 -2.37
C THR A 72 -24.35 -9.03 -3.01
N ARG A 73 -24.16 -9.14 -4.34
CA ARG A 73 -24.18 -10.43 -5.04
C ARG A 73 -22.95 -11.24 -4.61
N ALA A 74 -23.16 -12.35 -3.93
CA ALA A 74 -22.11 -13.29 -3.57
C ALA A 74 -22.39 -14.67 -4.17
N ARG A 75 -21.34 -15.36 -4.63
CA ARG A 75 -21.45 -16.72 -5.19
C ARG A 75 -22.06 -17.72 -4.20
N LEU A 76 -21.78 -17.54 -2.90
CA LEU A 76 -22.21 -18.41 -1.82
C LEU A 76 -23.44 -17.89 -1.05
N SER A 77 -23.99 -16.71 -1.40
CA SER A 77 -25.28 -16.32 -0.86
C SER A 77 -26.35 -17.05 -1.66
N THR A 78 -26.69 -18.26 -1.23
CA THR A 78 -27.92 -18.93 -1.67
C THR A 78 -29.08 -17.96 -1.47
N ARG A 79 -29.85 -17.76 -2.55
CA ARG A 79 -31.08 -16.98 -2.53
C ARG A 79 -31.98 -17.56 -1.44
N ASN A 80 -32.39 -16.73 -0.49
CA ASN A 80 -33.66 -16.97 0.22
C ASN A 80 -34.80 -16.68 -0.75
#